data_AF-A0AAV6MPI5-F1
#
_entry.id   AF-A0AAV6MPI5-F1
#
_cell.length_a   1.000
_cell.length_b   1.000
_cell.length_c   1.000
_cell.angle_alpha   90.00
_cell.angle_beta   90.00
_cell.angle_gamma   90.00
#
_symmetry.space_group_name_H-M   'P 1'
#
loop_
_entity.id
_entity.type
_entity.pdbx_description
1 polymer ?
#
loop_
_entity_poly.entity_id
_entity_poly.type
_entity_poly.pdbx_seq_one_letter_code
_entity_poly.pdbx_strand_id
1 'polypeptide(L)'
;MSVLDQLDLQFLDAPFPAEGSSDVERFFDPPYFEWFQFSADFTEYRNLEECLLFIEDYMLNHEPFDGLLGFSQGATLSAALPGLQATGAGLTKVPKIKFVIIVSGAKFNQFLPHKAFSTSIGCPSLHFLASRKPRSPEVNLQRKPRFLCLHGFRTSGEILKKQLGKWPASVLDQLDLQFLDAPFPAQGSSNVERFFDPPYFEWFQFSADFTEHRNLEECLSFIEDYMLNHEPFDGLLGFSQGATLSAALPGLQASVNKQIGSFESFNSVLNTTTNTRTLY
;
A
#
# COMPACT_ATOMS: atom_id res chain seq x y z
N MET A 1 -10.84 -9.12 -25.34
CA MET A 1 -11.41 -8.04 -24.53
C MET A 1 -10.59 -7.98 -23.26
N SER A 2 -9.79 -6.94 -23.13
CA SER A 2 -8.99 -6.67 -21.94
C SER A 2 -9.90 -6.22 -20.78
N VAL A 3 -9.36 -6.13 -19.57
CA VAL A 3 -10.08 -5.52 -18.43
C VAL A 3 -10.27 -4.02 -18.65
N LEU A 4 -9.36 -3.35 -19.38
CA LEU A 4 -9.47 -1.93 -19.70
C LEU A 4 -10.59 -1.67 -20.72
N ASP A 5 -10.87 -2.62 -21.62
CA ASP A 5 -11.98 -2.52 -22.57
C ASP A 5 -13.35 -2.66 -21.88
N GLN A 6 -13.37 -2.98 -20.58
CA GLN A 6 -14.56 -3.15 -19.75
C GLN A 6 -14.74 -2.02 -18.72
N LEU A 7 -13.82 -1.05 -18.69
CA LEU A 7 -13.83 0.08 -17.76
C LEU A 7 -13.71 1.40 -18.53
N ASP A 8 -14.72 2.26 -18.41
CA ASP A 8 -14.62 3.65 -18.83
C ASP A 8 -14.04 4.48 -17.66
N LEU A 9 -12.83 5.03 -17.85
CA LEU A 9 -12.09 5.73 -16.81
C LEU A 9 -11.97 7.21 -17.15
N GLN A 10 -12.51 8.06 -16.28
CA GLN A 10 -12.29 9.50 -16.33
C GLN A 10 -11.32 9.93 -15.24
N PHE A 11 -10.33 10.75 -15.61
CA PHE A 11 -9.28 11.26 -14.73
C PHE A 11 -9.54 12.74 -14.47
N LEU A 12 -9.73 13.09 -13.19
CA LEU A 12 -10.02 14.45 -12.77
C LEU A 12 -8.77 15.07 -12.16
N ASP A 13 -8.51 16.32 -12.52
CA ASP A 13 -7.62 17.18 -11.75
C ASP A 13 -8.34 17.68 -10.50
N ALA A 14 -7.62 17.69 -9.38
CA ALA A 14 -8.15 18.19 -8.14
C ALA A 14 -8.31 19.74 -8.20
N PRO A 15 -9.26 20.33 -7.46
CA PRO A 15 -9.66 21.73 -7.70
C PRO A 15 -8.69 22.77 -7.13
N PHE A 16 -7.76 22.38 -6.25
CA PHE A 16 -6.86 23.32 -5.61
C PHE A 16 -5.44 23.18 -6.16
N PRO A 17 -4.80 24.27 -6.61
CA PRO A 17 -3.37 24.26 -6.88
C PRO A 17 -2.60 23.76 -5.65
N ALA A 18 -1.58 22.94 -5.85
CA ALA A 18 -0.74 22.46 -4.76
C ALA A 18 -0.02 23.64 -4.08
N GLU A 19 -0.13 23.73 -2.75
CA GLU A 19 0.53 24.77 -1.95
C GLU A 19 1.99 24.44 -1.62
N GLY A 20 2.41 23.20 -1.86
CA GLY A 20 3.75 22.70 -1.59
C GLY A 20 4.33 21.91 -2.76
N SER A 21 5.54 21.39 -2.55
CA SER A 21 6.21 20.54 -3.53
C SER A 21 5.46 19.22 -3.72
N SER A 22 5.27 18.80 -4.96
CA SER A 22 4.70 17.49 -5.29
C SER A 22 5.78 16.38 -5.29
N ASP A 23 5.39 15.16 -4.90
CA ASP A 23 6.29 13.99 -5.02
C ASP A 23 6.52 13.60 -6.49
N VAL A 24 5.76 14.18 -7.43
CA VAL A 24 5.81 13.85 -8.86
C VAL A 24 6.44 14.93 -9.75
N GLU A 25 6.93 16.05 -9.20
CA GLU A 25 7.48 17.17 -10.00
C GLU A 25 8.68 16.79 -10.87
N ARG A 26 9.32 15.68 -10.54
CA ARG A 26 10.47 15.15 -11.29
C ARG A 26 10.05 14.34 -12.52
N PHE A 27 8.79 13.95 -12.60
CA PHE A 27 8.26 13.07 -13.64
C PHE A 27 7.27 13.77 -14.57
N PHE A 28 6.62 14.85 -14.10
CA PHE A 28 5.60 15.57 -14.86
C PHE A 28 5.77 17.07 -14.67
N ASP A 29 5.46 17.84 -15.72
CA ASP A 29 5.46 19.30 -15.66
C ASP A 29 4.22 19.81 -14.89
N PRO A 30 4.33 20.97 -14.21
CA PRO A 30 3.18 21.60 -13.53
C PRO A 30 2.09 22.02 -14.53
N PRO A 31 0.85 22.26 -14.06
CA PRO A 31 0.43 22.44 -12.66
C PRO A 31 0.16 21.14 -11.88
N TYR A 32 0.35 21.19 -10.55
CA TYR A 32 -0.06 20.13 -9.62
C TYR A 32 -1.25 20.57 -8.78
N PHE A 33 -2.02 19.58 -8.34
CA PHE A 33 -3.26 19.81 -7.64
C PHE A 33 -3.40 18.94 -6.39
N GLU A 34 -4.14 19.48 -5.42
CA GLU A 34 -4.52 18.81 -4.18
C GLU A 34 -6.04 18.73 -4.08
N TRP A 35 -6.55 17.61 -3.58
CA TRP A 35 -7.98 17.47 -3.31
C TRP A 35 -8.38 18.31 -2.10
N PHE A 36 -7.54 18.34 -1.07
CA PHE A 36 -7.71 19.19 0.10
C PHE A 36 -6.37 19.40 0.79
N GLN A 37 -6.23 20.50 1.53
CA GLN A 37 -5.04 20.74 2.35
C GLN A 37 -5.27 20.21 3.76
N PHE A 38 -4.20 19.82 4.45
CA PHE A 38 -4.28 19.31 5.82
C PHE A 38 -3.13 19.84 6.67
N SER A 39 -3.35 19.98 7.98
CA SER A 39 -2.29 20.34 8.92
C SER A 39 -1.26 19.22 9.04
N ALA A 40 -0.02 19.54 9.40
CA ALA A 40 1.08 18.56 9.44
C ALA A 40 0.83 17.36 10.39
N ASP A 41 0.01 17.56 11.42
CA ASP A 41 -0.43 16.54 12.38
C ASP A 41 -1.74 15.84 11.98
N PHE A 42 -2.27 16.16 10.79
CA PHE A 42 -3.50 15.61 10.21
C PHE A 42 -4.74 15.84 11.09
N THR A 43 -4.80 16.94 11.83
CA THR A 43 -5.93 17.27 12.72
C THR A 43 -6.89 18.26 12.07
N GLU A 44 -6.42 19.10 11.15
CA GLU A 44 -7.21 20.08 10.41
C GLU A 44 -7.20 19.78 8.92
N TYR A 45 -8.34 19.98 8.26
CA TYR A 45 -8.51 19.85 6.82
C TYR A 45 -9.09 21.15 6.27
N ARG A 46 -8.37 21.82 5.36
CA ARG A 46 -8.85 23.02 4.65
C ARG A 46 -9.36 22.62 3.28
N ASN A 47 -10.39 23.32 2.80
CA ASN A 47 -10.99 23.15 1.47
C ASN A 47 -11.63 21.76 1.22
N LEU A 48 -11.81 20.93 2.26
CA LEU A 48 -12.38 19.60 2.11
C LEU A 48 -13.87 19.65 1.73
N GLU A 49 -14.64 20.60 2.26
CA GLU A 49 -16.06 20.74 1.88
C GLU A 49 -16.18 21.19 0.42
N GLU A 50 -15.38 22.15 0.01
CA GLU A 50 -15.29 22.66 -1.36
C GLU A 50 -14.83 21.56 -2.34
N CYS A 51 -13.90 20.70 -1.93
CA CYS A 51 -13.53 19.50 -2.68
C CYS A 51 -14.70 18.56 -2.92
N LEU A 52 -15.49 18.28 -1.87
CA LEU A 52 -16.64 17.38 -1.96
C LEU A 52 -17.71 17.97 -2.88
N LEU A 53 -17.92 19.28 -2.83
CA LEU A 53 -18.82 20.00 -3.74
C LEU A 53 -18.32 19.96 -5.18
N PHE A 54 -17.02 20.15 -5.41
CA PHE A 54 -16.41 20.03 -6.74
C PHE A 54 -16.62 18.64 -7.35
N ILE A 55 -16.41 17.58 -6.57
CA ILE A 55 -16.64 16.20 -7.04
C ILE A 55 -18.13 15.98 -7.35
N GLU A 56 -19.05 16.46 -6.49
CA GLU A 56 -20.50 16.37 -6.74
C GLU A 56 -20.88 17.10 -8.03
N ASP A 57 -20.39 18.32 -8.23
CA ASP A 57 -20.68 19.13 -9.41
C ASP A 57 -20.11 18.52 -10.69
N TYR A 58 -18.88 18.00 -10.65
CA TYR A 58 -18.30 17.30 -11.80
C TYR A 58 -19.16 16.10 -12.19
N MET A 59 -19.55 15.26 -11.22
CA MET A 59 -20.40 14.09 -11.45
C MET A 59 -21.79 14.44 -11.97
N LEU A 60 -22.34 15.61 -11.62
CA LEU A 60 -23.62 16.09 -12.14
C LEU A 60 -23.54 16.55 -13.60
N ASN A 61 -22.40 17.11 -14.00
CA ASN A 61 -22.21 17.69 -15.33
C ASN A 61 -21.65 16.70 -16.37
N HIS A 62 -21.43 15.44 -15.98
CA HIS A 62 -20.91 14.38 -16.85
C HIS A 62 -21.78 13.12 -16.76
N GLU A 63 -21.49 12.11 -17.59
CA GLU A 63 -22.25 10.85 -17.58
C GLU A 63 -22.16 10.14 -16.21
N PRO A 64 -23.18 9.36 -15.81
CA PRO A 64 -23.22 8.71 -14.51
C PRO A 64 -22.01 7.80 -14.25
N PHE A 65 -21.38 7.99 -13.09
CA PHE A 65 -20.26 7.16 -12.65
C PHE A 65 -20.73 5.97 -11.80
N ASP A 66 -20.27 4.77 -12.14
CA ASP A 66 -20.59 3.55 -11.38
C ASP A 66 -19.75 3.41 -10.10
N GLY A 67 -18.53 3.92 -10.08
CA GLY A 67 -17.61 3.71 -8.97
C GLY A 67 -16.51 4.76 -8.90
N LEU A 68 -15.76 4.73 -7.79
CA LEU A 68 -14.64 5.63 -7.55
C LEU A 68 -13.32 4.85 -7.47
N LEU A 69 -12.28 5.36 -8.11
CA LEU A 69 -10.92 4.85 -7.98
C LEU A 69 -10.05 5.97 -7.44
N GLY A 70 -9.38 5.74 -6.30
CA GLY A 70 -8.57 6.75 -5.64
C GLY A 70 -7.17 6.26 -5.30
N PHE A 71 -6.19 7.14 -5.43
CA PHE A 71 -4.82 6.97 -4.92
C PHE A 71 -4.51 8.02 -3.84
N SER A 72 -3.80 7.63 -2.76
CA SER A 72 -3.36 8.53 -1.68
C SER A 72 -4.51 9.38 -1.13
N GLN A 73 -4.52 10.69 -1.39
CA GLN A 73 -5.60 11.58 -0.95
C GLN A 73 -6.94 11.27 -1.64
N GLY A 74 -6.91 10.93 -2.93
CA GLY A 74 -8.10 10.44 -3.66
C GLY A 74 -8.60 9.08 -3.13
N ALA A 75 -7.72 8.24 -2.58
CA ALA A 75 -8.10 6.98 -1.94
C ALA A 75 -8.81 7.24 -0.60
N THR A 76 -8.32 8.21 0.18
CA THR A 76 -8.99 8.70 1.39
C THR A 76 -10.41 9.19 1.09
N LEU A 77 -10.59 9.94 0.00
CA LEU A 77 -11.91 10.39 -0.46
C LEU A 77 -12.78 9.21 -0.93
N SER A 78 -12.25 8.34 -1.80
CA SER A 78 -12.97 7.18 -2.31
C SER A 78 -13.46 6.25 -1.20
N ALA A 79 -12.71 6.14 -0.10
CA ALA A 79 -13.12 5.39 1.08
C ALA A 79 -14.24 6.08 1.89
N ALA A 80 -14.25 7.41 1.95
CA ALA A 80 -15.17 8.20 2.78
C ALA A 80 -16.51 8.49 2.08
N LEU A 81 -16.47 8.75 0.76
CA LEU A 81 -17.61 9.23 -0.02
C LEU A 81 -18.84 8.31 0.00
N PRO A 82 -18.74 6.97 -0.07
CA PRO A 82 -19.90 6.10 0.06
C PRO A 82 -20.65 6.26 1.40
N GLY A 83 -19.91 6.44 2.50
CA GLY A 83 -20.51 6.66 3.82
C GLY A 83 -21.10 8.06 3.98
N LEU A 84 -20.46 9.08 3.41
CA LEU A 84 -21.03 10.43 3.36
C LEU A 84 -22.32 10.47 2.53
N GLN A 85 -22.38 9.75 1.42
CA GLN A 85 -23.61 9.60 0.62
C GLN A 85 -24.70 8.86 1.38
N ALA A 86 -24.37 7.75 2.05
CA ALA A 86 -25.32 6.98 2.83
C ALA A 86 -25.94 7.75 4.01
N THR A 87 -25.20 8.70 4.58
CA THR A 87 -25.65 9.54 5.69
C THR A 87 -26.27 10.87 5.26
N GLY A 88 -26.36 11.13 3.95
CA GLY A 88 -26.86 12.39 3.40
C GLY A 88 -25.94 13.59 3.65
N ALA A 89 -24.66 13.35 3.95
CA ALA A 89 -23.67 14.36 4.28
C ALA A 89 -22.81 14.82 3.10
N GLY A 90 -22.85 14.13 1.95
CA GLY A 90 -22.15 14.50 0.72
C GLY A 90 -22.58 13.64 -0.46
N LEU A 91 -22.34 14.09 -1.70
CA LEU A 91 -22.78 13.38 -2.94
C LEU A 91 -24.28 13.02 -2.95
N THR A 92 -25.11 13.90 -2.40
CA THR A 92 -26.55 13.67 -2.22
C THR A 92 -27.37 13.83 -3.51
N LYS A 93 -26.79 14.49 -4.52
CA LYS A 93 -27.48 14.80 -5.79
C LYS A 93 -27.12 13.87 -6.94
N VAL A 94 -26.11 13.02 -6.75
CA VAL A 94 -25.61 12.10 -7.78
C VAL A 94 -26.10 10.67 -7.51
N PRO A 95 -26.12 9.78 -8.52
CA PRO A 95 -26.44 8.38 -8.33
C PRO A 95 -25.57 7.71 -7.25
N LYS A 96 -26.10 6.62 -6.68
CA LYS A 96 -25.40 5.86 -5.64
C LYS A 96 -24.11 5.25 -6.19
N ILE A 97 -23.01 5.43 -5.46
CA ILE A 97 -21.73 4.77 -5.75
C ILE A 97 -21.90 3.25 -5.62
N LYS A 98 -21.58 2.50 -6.69
CA LYS A 98 -21.75 1.04 -6.76
C LYS A 98 -20.50 0.26 -6.37
N PHE A 99 -19.30 0.81 -6.51
CA PHE A 99 -18.06 0.20 -6.02
C PHE A 99 -16.94 1.22 -5.80
N VAL A 100 -15.90 0.84 -5.05
CA VAL A 100 -14.68 1.66 -4.87
C VAL A 100 -13.39 0.86 -4.98
N ILE A 101 -12.35 1.48 -5.55
CA ILE A 101 -10.98 0.96 -5.59
C ILE A 101 -10.08 1.96 -4.86
N ILE A 102 -9.44 1.51 -3.78
CA ILE A 102 -8.74 2.36 -2.82
C ILE A 102 -7.27 1.97 -2.82
N VAL A 103 -6.39 2.87 -3.26
CA VAL A 103 -4.95 2.64 -3.36
C VAL A 103 -4.19 3.57 -2.43
N SER A 104 -3.54 3.04 -1.41
CA SER A 104 -2.66 3.78 -0.49
C SER A 104 -3.33 4.94 0.27
N GLY A 105 -4.61 4.80 0.60
CA GLY A 105 -5.37 5.82 1.34
C GLY A 105 -5.07 5.89 2.83
N ALA A 106 -5.51 6.98 3.47
CA ALA A 106 -5.50 7.16 4.92
C ALA A 106 -6.92 7.36 5.45
N LYS A 107 -7.13 7.12 6.74
CA LYS A 107 -8.39 7.47 7.41
C LYS A 107 -8.36 8.93 7.85
N PHE A 108 -9.48 9.65 7.72
CA PHE A 108 -9.64 10.96 8.35
C PHE A 108 -9.56 10.86 9.88
N ASN A 109 -8.90 11.82 10.54
CA ASN A 109 -8.66 11.75 11.98
C ASN A 109 -9.73 12.46 12.85
N GLN A 110 -10.52 13.41 12.31
CA GLN A 110 -11.51 14.19 13.10
C GLN A 110 -12.79 14.54 12.32
N PHE A 111 -13.91 14.78 13.06
CA PHE A 111 -15.29 15.16 12.68
C PHE A 111 -16.02 14.36 11.56
N LEU A 112 -15.39 14.15 10.41
CA LEU A 112 -15.90 13.31 9.31
C LEU A 112 -16.01 11.81 9.62
N PRO A 113 -15.17 11.19 10.47
CA PRO A 113 -15.22 9.75 10.68
C PRO A 113 -16.56 9.23 11.19
N HIS A 114 -17.30 10.03 11.97
CA HIS A 114 -18.61 9.61 12.46
C HIS A 114 -19.68 9.63 11.35
N LYS A 115 -19.55 10.49 10.33
CA LYS A 115 -20.49 10.52 9.21
C LYS A 115 -20.07 9.57 8.08
N ALA A 116 -18.78 9.58 7.73
CA ALA A 116 -18.21 8.78 6.65
C ALA A 116 -17.96 7.31 7.01
N PHE A 117 -17.70 7.00 8.28
CA PHE A 117 -17.32 5.65 8.75
C PHE A 117 -18.18 5.16 9.93
N SER A 118 -19.41 5.68 10.10
CA SER A 118 -20.36 5.16 11.11
C SER A 118 -20.77 3.72 10.83
N THR A 119 -20.74 3.31 9.56
CA THR A 119 -21.00 1.96 9.10
C THR A 119 -19.92 1.52 8.11
N SER A 120 -19.81 0.21 7.89
CA SER A 120 -18.91 -0.32 6.85
C SER A 120 -19.28 0.22 5.47
N ILE A 121 -18.31 0.30 4.54
CA ILE A 121 -18.55 0.71 3.15
C ILE A 121 -19.64 -0.20 2.55
N GLY A 122 -20.80 0.38 2.25
CA GLY A 122 -22.01 -0.36 1.85
C GLY A 122 -22.02 -0.86 0.40
N CYS A 123 -20.88 -0.83 -0.28
CA CYS A 123 -20.69 -1.29 -1.65
C CYS A 123 -19.39 -2.13 -1.77
N PRO A 124 -19.25 -2.97 -2.80
CA PRO A 124 -18.00 -3.68 -3.08
C PRO A 124 -16.77 -2.75 -3.07
N SER A 125 -15.70 -3.16 -2.38
CA SER A 125 -14.47 -2.38 -2.29
C SER A 125 -13.20 -3.23 -2.46
N LEU A 126 -12.23 -2.73 -3.21
CA LEU A 126 -10.89 -3.32 -3.40
C LEU A 126 -9.84 -2.38 -2.81
N HIS A 127 -8.97 -2.90 -1.95
CA HIS A 127 -7.98 -2.09 -1.22
C HIS A 127 -6.55 -2.54 -1.55
N PHE A 128 -5.77 -1.63 -2.11
CA PHE A 128 -4.33 -1.76 -2.30
C PHE A 128 -3.65 -0.95 -1.19
N LEU A 129 -3.29 -1.61 -0.10
CA LEU A 129 -2.72 -0.93 1.06
C LEU A 129 -1.21 -0.81 0.91
N ALA A 130 -0.71 0.41 0.76
CA ALA A 130 0.71 0.68 0.99
C ALA A 130 0.97 0.74 2.50
N SER A 131 1.70 -0.24 3.01
CA SER A 131 2.42 -0.14 4.28
C SER A 131 3.36 1.09 4.27
N ARG A 132 3.38 1.92 5.33
CA ARG A 132 4.33 3.05 5.51
C ARG A 132 5.39 2.73 6.59
N LYS A 133 6.64 3.26 6.66
CA LYS A 133 7.63 4.09 5.87
C LYS A 133 8.97 4.34 6.68
N PRO A 134 10.21 4.61 6.14
CA PRO A 134 10.57 5.61 5.11
C PRO A 134 11.70 5.26 4.08
N ARG A 135 11.83 6.17 3.08
CA ARG A 135 12.95 6.60 2.18
C ARG A 135 13.97 5.58 1.63
N SER A 136 13.97 5.37 0.30
CA SER A 136 15.09 5.53 -0.68
C SER A 136 14.81 4.74 -1.99
N PRO A 137 15.60 4.88 -3.09
CA PRO A 137 15.24 5.70 -4.26
C PRO A 137 14.90 4.92 -5.56
N GLU A 138 14.08 5.58 -6.39
CA GLU A 138 13.84 5.42 -7.85
C GLU A 138 13.76 4.00 -8.44
N VAL A 139 12.53 3.49 -8.56
CA VAL A 139 12.18 2.36 -9.43
C VAL A 139 12.30 2.81 -10.89
N ASN A 140 13.31 2.31 -11.59
CA ASN A 140 13.47 2.49 -13.03
C ASN A 140 12.36 1.72 -13.78
N LEU A 141 11.34 2.43 -14.28
CA LEU A 141 10.15 1.88 -14.96
C LEU A 141 10.43 1.26 -16.35
N GLN A 142 11.68 1.01 -16.73
CA GLN A 142 12.02 0.29 -17.97
C GLN A 142 11.96 -1.24 -17.88
N ARG A 143 11.72 -1.80 -16.68
CA ARG A 143 11.61 -3.25 -16.43
C ARG A 143 10.23 -3.61 -15.85
N LYS A 144 9.81 -4.87 -16.02
CA LYS A 144 8.59 -5.39 -15.38
C LYS A 144 8.71 -5.24 -13.85
N PRO A 145 7.66 -4.82 -13.14
CA PRO A 145 7.66 -4.79 -11.68
C PRO A 145 8.01 -6.17 -11.11
N ARG A 146 9.04 -6.20 -10.25
CA ARG A 146 9.58 -7.42 -9.67
C ARG A 146 9.05 -7.65 -8.27
N PHE A 147 8.37 -8.78 -8.05
CA PHE A 147 7.80 -9.16 -6.76
C PHE A 147 8.51 -10.37 -6.16
N LEU A 148 8.89 -10.26 -4.88
CA LEU A 148 9.28 -11.42 -4.09
C LEU A 148 8.01 -12.11 -3.56
N CYS A 149 7.81 -13.36 -3.97
CA CYS A 149 6.60 -14.13 -3.70
C CYS A 149 6.81 -15.10 -2.52
N LEU A 150 6.03 -14.90 -1.46
CA LEU A 150 6.13 -15.64 -0.19
C LEU A 150 4.94 -16.60 -0.03
N HIS A 151 5.23 -17.91 -0.01
CA HIS A 151 4.21 -18.96 0.07
C HIS A 151 3.51 -19.05 1.44
N GLY A 152 2.45 -19.85 1.53
CA GLY A 152 1.68 -20.06 2.76
C GLY A 152 2.34 -21.00 3.77
N PHE A 153 1.70 -21.20 4.91
CA PHE A 153 2.17 -22.12 5.94
C PHE A 153 2.23 -23.56 5.39
N ARG A 154 3.37 -24.24 5.56
CA ARG A 154 3.61 -25.62 5.09
C ARG A 154 3.36 -25.79 3.60
N THR A 155 3.84 -24.86 2.78
CA THR A 155 3.82 -24.99 1.32
C THR A 155 5.20 -24.69 0.75
N SER A 156 5.33 -24.40 -0.54
CA SER A 156 6.60 -24.01 -1.17
C SER A 156 6.36 -22.91 -2.20
N GLY A 157 7.42 -22.24 -2.63
CA GLY A 157 7.41 -21.26 -3.70
C GLY A 157 6.89 -21.87 -5.00
N GLU A 158 7.26 -23.11 -5.32
CA GLU A 158 6.73 -23.82 -6.49
C GLU A 158 5.23 -24.10 -6.41
N ILE A 159 4.69 -24.35 -5.20
CA ILE A 159 3.23 -24.49 -5.01
C ILE A 159 2.55 -23.14 -5.22
N LEU A 160 3.07 -22.05 -4.66
CA LEU A 160 2.53 -20.70 -4.89
C LEU A 160 2.57 -20.33 -6.38
N LYS A 161 3.65 -20.66 -7.08
CA LYS A 161 3.80 -20.48 -8.53
C LYS A 161 2.72 -21.22 -9.31
N LYS A 162 2.47 -22.49 -9.00
CA LYS A 162 1.37 -23.27 -9.61
C LYS A 162 0.00 -22.67 -9.30
N GLN A 163 -0.20 -22.13 -8.10
CA GLN A 163 -1.45 -21.46 -7.72
C GLN A 163 -1.66 -20.16 -8.51
N LEU A 164 -0.61 -19.34 -8.68
CA LEU A 164 -0.66 -18.11 -9.49
C LEU A 164 -0.69 -18.38 -10.99
N GLY A 165 -0.25 -19.55 -11.46
CA GLY A 165 -0.36 -19.96 -12.86
C GLY A 165 -1.80 -20.07 -13.39
N LYS A 166 -2.81 -19.95 -12.51
CA LYS A 166 -4.23 -19.83 -12.89
C LYS A 166 -4.62 -18.40 -13.32
N TRP A 167 -3.77 -17.41 -13.07
CA TRP A 167 -4.01 -16.04 -13.50
C TRP A 167 -3.86 -15.93 -15.03
N PRO A 168 -4.56 -14.96 -15.67
CA PRO A 168 -4.42 -14.75 -17.10
C PRO A 168 -2.96 -14.48 -17.49
N ALA A 169 -2.51 -15.07 -18.60
CA ALA A 169 -1.16 -14.83 -19.14
C ALA A 169 -0.89 -13.35 -19.34
N SER A 170 -1.90 -12.58 -19.78
CA SER A 170 -1.80 -11.13 -19.93
C SER A 170 -1.42 -10.40 -18.64
N VAL A 171 -1.67 -10.96 -17.45
CA VAL A 171 -1.24 -10.40 -16.16
C VAL A 171 0.16 -10.90 -15.81
N LEU A 172 0.40 -12.21 -15.91
CA LEU A 172 1.69 -12.81 -15.56
C LEU A 172 2.83 -12.30 -16.45
N ASP A 173 2.55 -12.05 -17.73
CA ASP A 173 3.52 -11.52 -18.69
C ASP A 173 3.94 -10.08 -18.39
N GLN A 174 3.24 -9.37 -17.50
CA GLN A 174 3.58 -8.00 -17.10
C GLN A 174 4.39 -7.95 -15.80
N LEU A 175 4.59 -9.08 -15.12
CA LEU A 175 5.22 -9.15 -13.81
C LEU A 175 6.51 -9.97 -13.87
N ASP A 176 7.50 -9.61 -13.05
CA ASP A 176 8.63 -10.48 -12.71
C ASP A 176 8.37 -11.07 -11.32
N LEU A 177 8.08 -12.37 -11.24
CA LEU A 177 7.68 -13.05 -10.01
C LEU A 177 8.78 -14.02 -9.55
N GLN A 178 9.44 -13.67 -8.45
CA GLN A 178 10.45 -14.51 -7.82
C GLN A 178 9.82 -15.30 -6.68
N PHE A 179 9.66 -16.61 -6.85
CA PHE A 179 9.12 -17.50 -5.82
C PHE A 179 10.23 -18.00 -4.92
N LEU A 180 10.07 -17.82 -3.61
CA LEU A 180 11.05 -18.19 -2.60
C LEU A 180 10.50 -19.31 -1.71
N ASP A 181 11.34 -20.28 -1.38
CA ASP A 181 11.07 -21.27 -0.34
C ASP A 181 11.50 -20.72 1.02
N ALA A 182 10.66 -20.91 2.02
CA ALA A 182 10.99 -20.54 3.39
C ALA A 182 12.16 -21.39 3.94
N PRO A 183 12.97 -20.86 4.85
CA PRO A 183 14.22 -21.51 5.27
C PRO A 183 14.00 -22.73 6.19
N PHE A 184 12.81 -22.91 6.75
CA PHE A 184 12.53 -24.00 7.69
C PHE A 184 11.66 -25.07 7.05
N PRO A 185 12.10 -26.34 7.03
CA PRO A 185 11.24 -27.46 6.66
C PRO A 185 9.99 -27.52 7.56
N ALA A 186 8.86 -27.90 6.96
CA ALA A 186 7.62 -28.10 7.70
C ALA A 186 7.78 -29.19 8.77
N GLN A 187 7.35 -28.90 10.00
CA GLN A 187 7.46 -29.82 11.14
C GLN A 187 6.24 -30.73 11.32
N GLY A 188 5.24 -30.60 10.45
CA GLY A 188 4.05 -31.43 10.46
C GLY A 188 3.37 -31.46 9.11
N SER A 189 2.18 -32.06 9.06
CA SER A 189 1.46 -32.25 7.81
C SER A 189 1.03 -30.94 7.17
N SER A 190 1.02 -30.92 5.83
CA SER A 190 0.46 -29.84 5.05
C SER A 190 -0.95 -30.17 4.56
N ASN A 191 -1.82 -29.16 4.56
CA ASN A 191 -3.16 -29.25 3.98
C ASN A 191 -3.14 -29.45 2.44
N VAL A 192 -1.97 -29.30 1.81
CA VAL A 192 -1.81 -29.40 0.36
C VAL A 192 -1.27 -30.76 -0.10
N GLU A 193 -0.98 -31.69 0.82
CA GLU A 193 -0.41 -33.02 0.55
C GLU A 193 -1.21 -33.86 -0.46
N ARG A 194 -2.53 -33.64 -0.53
CA ARG A 194 -3.39 -34.35 -1.48
C ARG A 194 -3.26 -33.84 -2.91
N PHE A 195 -2.64 -32.68 -3.12
CA PHE A 195 -2.63 -31.95 -4.38
C PHE A 195 -1.22 -31.66 -4.90
N PHE A 196 -0.23 -31.58 -4.01
CA PHE A 196 1.15 -31.24 -4.35
C PHE A 196 2.12 -32.07 -3.53
N ASP A 197 3.16 -32.58 -4.18
CA ASP A 197 4.23 -33.31 -3.52
C ASP A 197 5.13 -32.38 -2.67
N PRO A 198 5.79 -32.91 -1.62
CA PRO A 198 6.81 -32.19 -0.85
C PRO A 198 8.03 -31.82 -1.72
N PRO A 199 8.93 -30.92 -1.25
CA PRO A 199 9.07 -30.39 0.11
C PRO A 199 8.09 -29.28 0.47
N TYR A 200 7.79 -29.17 1.77
CA TYR A 200 7.03 -28.06 2.36
C TYR A 200 7.89 -27.33 3.39
N PHE A 201 7.64 -26.04 3.49
CA PHE A 201 8.40 -25.14 4.33
C PHE A 201 7.47 -24.23 5.13
N GLU A 202 8.01 -23.67 6.21
CA GLU A 202 7.37 -22.71 7.10
C GLU A 202 8.29 -21.50 7.22
N TRP A 203 7.72 -20.30 7.19
CA TRP A 203 8.51 -19.08 7.39
C TRP A 203 8.91 -18.90 8.85
N PHE A 204 8.00 -19.22 9.77
CA PHE A 204 8.26 -19.25 11.20
C PHE A 204 7.32 -20.26 11.85
N GLN A 205 7.71 -20.83 12.96
CA GLN A 205 6.90 -21.77 13.73
C GLN A 205 6.11 -21.02 14.81
N PHE A 206 4.96 -21.56 15.18
CA PHE A 206 4.21 -21.10 16.33
C PHE A 206 3.82 -22.29 17.23
N SER A 207 3.68 -22.03 18.53
CA SER A 207 3.09 -23.00 19.45
C SER A 207 1.64 -23.30 19.07
N ALA A 208 1.10 -24.45 19.51
CA ALA A 208 -0.25 -24.89 19.13
C ALA A 208 -1.37 -23.91 19.56
N ASP A 209 -1.10 -23.09 20.58
CA ASP A 209 -1.95 -22.02 21.10
C ASP A 209 -1.62 -20.63 20.52
N PHE A 210 -0.69 -20.53 19.58
CA PHE A 210 -0.25 -19.30 18.89
C PHE A 210 0.32 -18.20 19.82
N THR A 211 0.73 -18.55 21.02
CA THR A 211 1.27 -17.60 22.01
C THR A 211 2.78 -17.38 21.86
N GLU A 212 3.50 -18.35 21.28
CA GLU A 212 4.93 -18.28 21.04
C GLU A 212 5.23 -18.38 19.54
N HIS A 213 6.17 -17.56 19.07
CA HIS A 213 6.74 -17.64 17.73
C HIS A 213 8.22 -18.04 17.84
N ARG A 214 8.64 -19.01 17.02
CA ARG A 214 10.04 -19.43 16.90
C ARG A 214 10.52 -19.14 15.49
N ASN A 215 11.80 -18.81 15.37
CA ASN A 215 12.51 -18.61 14.11
C ASN A 215 12.02 -17.41 13.26
N LEU A 216 11.24 -16.49 13.84
CA LEU A 216 10.75 -15.31 13.12
C LEU A 216 11.90 -14.35 12.80
N GLU A 217 12.84 -14.14 13.71
CA GLU A 217 13.99 -13.26 13.46
C GLU A 217 14.89 -13.82 12.36
N GLU A 218 15.22 -15.11 12.44
CA GLU A 218 16.01 -15.81 11.43
C GLU A 218 15.32 -15.83 10.06
N CYS A 219 13.99 -15.93 10.02
CA CYS A 219 13.21 -15.77 8.80
C CYS A 219 13.35 -14.38 8.19
N LEU A 220 13.25 -13.33 9.01
CA LEU A 220 13.34 -11.95 8.55
C LEU A 220 14.75 -11.67 8.01
N SER A 221 15.79 -12.12 8.72
CA SER A 221 17.19 -12.05 8.24
C SER A 221 17.38 -12.80 6.94
N PHE A 222 16.82 -14.01 6.80
CA PHE A 222 16.89 -14.77 5.55
C PHE A 222 16.26 -14.02 4.36
N ILE A 223 15.09 -13.41 4.56
CA ILE A 223 14.42 -12.64 3.50
C ILE A 223 15.23 -11.37 3.16
N GLU A 224 15.74 -10.67 4.17
CA GLU A 224 16.58 -9.49 4.00
C GLU A 224 17.87 -9.82 3.23
N ASP A 225 18.60 -10.86 3.65
CA ASP A 225 19.80 -11.35 2.97
C ASP A 225 19.49 -11.73 1.52
N TYR A 226 18.36 -12.40 1.28
CA TYR A 226 17.94 -12.74 -0.07
C TYR A 226 17.71 -11.49 -0.91
N MET A 227 17.00 -10.49 -0.38
CA MET A 227 16.72 -9.23 -1.09
C MET A 227 18.00 -8.42 -1.37
N LEU A 228 18.96 -8.39 -0.43
CA LEU A 228 20.22 -7.68 -0.58
C LEU A 228 21.15 -8.30 -1.63
N ASN A 229 21.06 -9.62 -1.84
CA ASN A 229 21.91 -10.36 -2.77
C ASN A 229 21.29 -10.54 -4.18
N HIS A 230 20.14 -9.94 -4.46
CA HIS A 230 19.46 -10.01 -5.76
C HIS A 230 19.10 -8.61 -6.28
N GLU A 231 18.72 -8.51 -7.56
CA GLU A 231 18.26 -7.22 -8.09
C GLU A 231 17.03 -6.72 -7.34
N PRO A 232 16.85 -5.39 -7.20
CA PRO A 232 15.81 -4.80 -6.36
C PRO A 232 14.41 -5.34 -6.66
N PHE A 233 13.68 -5.64 -5.59
CA PHE A 233 12.27 -5.97 -5.64
C PHE A 233 11.44 -4.70 -5.48
N ASP A 234 10.42 -4.57 -6.33
CA ASP A 234 9.48 -3.44 -6.32
C ASP A 234 8.30 -3.71 -5.38
N GLY A 235 8.10 -4.97 -4.95
CA GLY A 235 7.08 -5.32 -3.96
C GLY A 235 7.17 -6.75 -3.44
N LEU A 236 6.28 -7.06 -2.49
CA LEU A 236 6.08 -8.40 -1.93
C LEU A 236 4.70 -8.92 -2.33
N LEU A 237 4.62 -10.20 -2.68
CA LEU A 237 3.35 -10.90 -2.93
C LEU A 237 3.29 -12.10 -1.98
N GLY A 238 2.37 -12.09 -1.03
CA GLY A 238 2.28 -13.13 -0.01
C GLY A 238 0.94 -13.85 0.00
N PHE A 239 0.95 -15.13 0.37
CA PHE A 239 -0.26 -15.90 0.69
C PHE A 239 -0.23 -16.39 2.14
N SER A 240 -1.33 -16.24 2.88
CA SER A 240 -1.47 -16.72 4.27
C SER A 240 -0.29 -16.30 5.17
N GLN A 241 0.54 -17.23 5.66
CA GLN A 241 1.75 -16.89 6.43
C GLN A 241 2.72 -15.95 5.67
N GLY A 242 2.91 -16.17 4.37
CA GLY A 242 3.67 -15.26 3.52
C GLY A 242 3.01 -13.89 3.33
N ALA A 243 1.67 -13.81 3.43
CA ALA A 243 0.94 -12.54 3.43
C ALA A 243 1.17 -11.76 4.73
N THR A 244 1.22 -12.46 5.87
CA THR A 244 1.60 -11.86 7.17
C THR A 244 2.97 -11.20 7.07
N LEU A 245 3.96 -11.90 6.50
CA LEU A 245 5.30 -11.34 6.30
C LEU A 245 5.32 -10.21 5.28
N SER A 246 4.60 -10.35 4.17
CA SER A 246 4.48 -9.30 3.14
C SER A 246 3.87 -8.00 3.69
N ALA A 247 2.96 -8.10 4.67
CA ALA A 247 2.38 -6.95 5.35
C ALA A 247 3.30 -6.36 6.43
N ALA A 248 4.06 -7.20 7.14
CA ALA A 248 4.91 -6.78 8.24
C ALA A 248 6.25 -6.18 7.79
N LEU A 249 6.91 -6.80 6.80
CA LEU A 249 8.27 -6.45 6.35
C LEU A 249 8.43 -4.98 5.98
N PRO A 250 7.53 -4.34 5.21
CA PRO A 250 7.67 -2.92 4.91
C PRO A 250 7.49 -2.04 6.15
N GLY A 251 6.66 -2.46 7.12
CA GLY A 251 6.49 -1.78 8.42
C GLY A 251 7.70 -1.93 9.35
N LEU A 252 8.44 -3.03 9.24
CA LEU A 252 9.71 -3.24 9.94
C LEU A 252 10.84 -2.44 9.32
N GLN A 253 10.99 -2.47 7.99
CA GLN A 253 11.95 -1.65 7.23
C GLN A 253 11.78 -0.16 7.55
N ALA A 254 10.52 0.26 7.65
CA ALA A 254 10.11 1.58 8.09
C ALA A 254 10.53 1.97 9.52
N SER A 255 10.49 1.02 10.44
CA SER A 255 10.80 1.30 11.84
C SER A 255 12.31 1.37 12.08
N VAL A 256 13.09 0.55 11.38
CA VAL A 256 14.57 0.54 11.40
C VAL A 256 15.14 1.83 10.80
N ASN A 257 14.64 2.25 9.65
CA ASN A 257 15.09 3.49 8.98
C ASN A 257 14.77 4.75 9.81
N LYS A 258 13.74 4.74 10.66
CA LYS A 258 13.48 5.82 11.63
C LYS A 258 14.52 5.85 12.76
N GLN A 259 14.99 4.70 13.24
CA GLN A 259 16.05 4.62 14.25
C GLN A 259 17.41 5.04 13.70
N ILE A 260 17.78 4.61 12.49
CA ILE A 260 19.03 5.04 11.82
C ILE A 260 19.03 6.54 11.55
N GLY A 261 17.91 7.09 11.05
CA GLY A 261 17.76 8.54 10.85
C GLY A 261 17.85 9.35 12.15
N SER A 262 17.49 8.77 13.30
CA SER A 262 17.65 9.40 14.62
C SER A 262 19.09 9.38 15.13
N PHE A 263 19.88 8.36 14.78
CA PHE A 263 21.30 8.25 15.16
C PHE A 263 22.21 9.18 14.33
N GLU A 264 21.96 9.32 13.02
CA GLU A 264 22.71 10.24 12.17
C GLU A 264 22.44 11.71 12.51
N SER A 265 21.19 12.05 12.86
CA SER A 265 20.83 13.40 13.30
C SER A 265 21.47 13.76 14.63
N PHE A 266 21.61 12.82 15.58
CA PHE A 266 22.29 13.03 16.85
C PHE A 266 23.80 13.32 16.68
N ASN A 267 24.48 12.63 15.76
CA ASN A 267 25.90 12.86 15.47
C ASN A 267 26.16 14.17 14.69
N SER A 268 25.22 14.64 13.87
CA SER A 268 25.35 15.94 13.17
C SER A 268 25.22 17.14 14.10
N VAL A 269 24.43 17.02 15.18
CA VAL A 269 24.26 18.08 16.20
C VAL A 269 25.52 18.24 17.05
N LEU A 270 26.25 17.15 17.31
CA LEU A 270 27.51 17.19 18.07
C LEU A 270 28.69 17.78 17.27
N ASN A 271 28.69 17.65 15.94
CA ASN A 271 29.76 18.18 15.08
C ASN A 271 29.57 19.67 14.68
N THR A 272 28.40 20.25 14.91
CA THR A 272 28.12 21.68 14.65
C THR A 272 28.40 22.57 15.86
N THR A 273 28.58 22.00 17.05
CA THR A 273 28.83 22.76 18.30
C THR A 273 30.31 23.04 18.60
N THR A 274 31.25 22.51 17.81
CA THR A 274 32.71 22.69 18.06
C THR A 274 33.39 23.79 17.24
N ASN A 275 32.65 24.58 16.46
CA ASN A 275 33.26 25.62 15.63
C ASN A 275 32.70 27.03 15.90
N THR A 276 32.87 27.51 17.14
CA THR A 276 32.98 28.95 17.38
C THR A 276 34.12 29.27 18.33
N ARG A 277 34.97 30.19 17.86
CA ARG A 277 35.99 31.01 18.56
C ARG A 277 37.39 30.41 18.78
N THR A 278 38.28 30.76 17.85
CA THR A 278 39.50 31.48 18.25
C THR A 278 39.80 32.56 17.22
N LEU A 279 39.50 33.81 17.55
CA LEU A 279 40.15 34.98 16.98
C LEU A 279 40.44 35.93 18.14
N TYR A 280 41.72 36.24 18.31
CA TYR A 280 42.20 37.39 19.06
C TYR A 280 41.81 38.69 18.34
#